data_AF-A0A3A3HB60-F1
#
_entry.id   AF-A0A3A3HB60-F1
#
_cell.length_a   1.000
_cell.length_b   1.000
_cell.length_c   1.000
_cell.angle_alpha   90.00
_cell.angle_beta   90.00
_cell.angle_gamma   90.00
#
_symmetry.space_group_name_H-M   'P 1'
#
loop_
_entity.id
_entity.type
_entity.pdbx_description
1 polymer ?
#
loop_
_entity_poly.entity_id
_entity_poly.type
_entity_poly.pdbx_seq_one_letter_code
_entity_poly.pdbx_strand_id
1 'polypeptide(L)'
;MEAQKIVPHGEWVAARKRLLAREKEMSRARDALNAERRALPMELVEKDYVFDGPNGRASLADLFEGRRQLLIYHFMFDPKWENGCHGCTSFANSLPDLSELHKRETTLAMVSRAPFGKLAGYRQKMGWTVPWYSSFGSDFNYDFHVTLDEKIAPIEINYRGKAEFEAAKGAWDQWGTELPGLSVFLRDEGRILHSYSTYARGLEPLVPVLHYLDLAPLGRQGS
;
A
#
# COMPACT_ATOMS: atom_id res chain seq x y z
N MET A 1 -11.82 -17.58 -22.84
CA MET A 1 -12.35 -18.21 -21.61
C MET A 1 -12.95 -19.54 -22.01
N GLU A 2 -12.58 -20.63 -21.35
CA GLU A 2 -13.30 -21.89 -21.52
C GLU A 2 -14.74 -21.72 -21.05
N ALA A 3 -15.69 -22.36 -21.74
CA ALA A 3 -17.09 -22.34 -21.36
C ALA A 3 -17.26 -23.02 -19.99
N GLN A 4 -17.88 -22.33 -19.04
CA GLN A 4 -18.13 -22.92 -17.72
C GLN A 4 -19.13 -24.09 -17.83
N LYS A 5 -18.82 -25.20 -17.18
CA LYS A 5 -19.70 -26.38 -17.14
C LYS A 5 -20.95 -26.08 -16.32
N ILE A 6 -22.13 -26.17 -16.94
CA ILE A 6 -23.42 -26.05 -16.26
C ILE A 6 -23.79 -27.43 -15.70
N VAL A 7 -24.05 -27.52 -14.39
CA VAL A 7 -24.31 -28.80 -13.70
C VAL A 7 -25.52 -28.72 -12.76
N PRO A 8 -26.17 -29.85 -12.43
CA PRO A 8 -27.22 -29.88 -11.42
C PRO A 8 -26.72 -29.46 -10.03
N HIS A 9 -27.64 -29.00 -9.18
CA HIS A 9 -27.32 -28.51 -7.83
C HIS A 9 -26.48 -29.47 -6.99
N GLY A 10 -26.76 -30.78 -7.03
CA GLY A 10 -26.01 -31.78 -6.25
C GLY A 10 -24.53 -31.85 -6.63
N GLU A 11 -24.21 -31.78 -7.93
CA GLU A 11 -22.82 -31.76 -8.41
C GLU A 11 -22.13 -30.44 -8.03
N TRP A 12 -22.85 -29.32 -8.15
CA TRP A 12 -22.34 -28.02 -7.72
C TRP A 12 -22.00 -27.99 -6.22
N VAL A 13 -22.89 -28.50 -5.35
CA VAL A 13 -22.64 -28.56 -3.89
C VAL A 13 -21.43 -29.43 -3.59
N ALA A 14 -21.28 -30.57 -4.26
CA ALA A 14 -20.13 -31.45 -4.08
C ALA A 14 -18.82 -30.75 -4.47
N ALA A 15 -18.80 -30.03 -5.59
CA ALA A 15 -17.65 -29.21 -6.00
C ALA A 15 -17.38 -28.06 -5.02
N ARG A 16 -18.41 -27.34 -4.58
CA ARG A 16 -18.31 -26.22 -3.64
C ARG A 16 -17.74 -26.64 -2.29
N LYS A 17 -18.12 -27.81 -1.78
CA LYS A 17 -17.57 -28.38 -0.52
C LYS A 17 -16.08 -28.69 -0.64
N ARG A 18 -15.62 -29.19 -1.79
CA ARG A 18 -14.18 -29.39 -2.05
C ARG A 18 -13.41 -28.07 -2.05
N LEU A 19 -13.94 -27.05 -2.74
CA LEU A 19 -13.37 -25.70 -2.74
C LEU A 19 -13.32 -25.10 -1.32
N LEU A 20 -14.39 -25.28 -0.53
CA LEU A 20 -14.48 -24.75 0.84
C LEU A 20 -13.36 -25.27 1.75
N ALA A 21 -12.92 -26.52 1.57
CA ALA A 21 -11.80 -27.05 2.33
C ALA A 21 -10.50 -26.25 2.06
N ARG A 22 -10.23 -25.94 0.79
CA ARG A 22 -9.07 -25.15 0.36
C ARG A 22 -9.15 -23.69 0.82
N GLU A 23 -10.33 -23.08 0.75
CA GLU A 23 -10.55 -21.72 1.27
C GLU A 23 -10.27 -21.64 2.78
N LYS A 24 -10.69 -22.66 3.55
CA LYS A 24 -10.41 -22.72 4.99
C LYS A 24 -8.93 -22.91 5.30
N GLU A 25 -8.20 -23.68 4.49
CA GLU A 25 -6.73 -23.77 4.59
C GLU A 25 -6.09 -22.41 4.35
N MET A 26 -6.52 -21.68 3.32
CA MET A 26 -6.05 -20.33 3.04
C MET A 26 -6.34 -19.35 4.18
N SER A 27 -7.54 -19.41 4.79
CA SER A 27 -7.87 -18.58 5.95
C SER A 27 -6.90 -18.81 7.12
N ARG A 28 -6.64 -20.07 7.46
CA ARG A 28 -5.68 -20.41 8.54
C ARG A 28 -4.26 -19.97 8.23
N ALA A 29 -3.81 -20.16 6.99
CA ALA A 29 -2.50 -19.71 6.55
C ALA A 29 -2.38 -18.17 6.64
N ARG A 30 -3.43 -17.44 6.26
CA ARG A 30 -3.49 -15.98 6.39
C ARG A 30 -3.42 -15.53 7.86
N ASP A 31 -4.12 -16.22 8.75
CA ASP A 31 -4.10 -15.91 10.18
C ASP A 31 -2.69 -16.10 10.78
N ALA A 32 -2.02 -17.20 10.42
CA ALA A 32 -0.63 -17.46 10.81
C ALA A 32 0.31 -16.37 10.27
N LEU A 33 0.23 -16.05 8.98
CA LEU A 33 1.06 -15.00 8.36
C LEU A 33 0.84 -13.63 9.00
N ASN A 34 -0.41 -13.30 9.36
CA ASN A 34 -0.71 -12.06 10.06
C ASN A 34 -0.11 -12.04 11.48
N ALA A 35 -0.04 -13.19 12.15
CA ALA A 35 0.63 -13.29 13.45
C ALA A 35 2.16 -13.11 13.31
N GLU A 36 2.78 -13.75 12.32
CA GLU A 36 4.20 -13.57 12.01
C GLU A 36 4.53 -12.10 11.70
N ARG A 37 3.71 -11.43 10.88
CA ARG A 37 3.88 -9.99 10.58
C ARG A 37 3.87 -9.13 11.83
N ARG A 38 2.98 -9.42 12.79
CA ARG A 38 2.92 -8.66 14.06
C ARG A 38 4.09 -8.96 14.99
N ALA A 39 4.79 -10.09 14.80
CA ALA A 39 5.93 -10.50 15.60
C ALA A 39 7.28 -10.03 15.03
N LEU A 40 7.28 -9.33 13.89
CA LEU A 40 8.51 -8.78 13.32
C LEU A 40 9.20 -7.82 14.32
N PRO A 41 10.54 -7.82 14.35
CA PRO A 41 11.27 -6.76 15.06
C PRO A 41 10.91 -5.41 14.43
N MET A 42 10.84 -4.38 15.27
CA MET A 42 10.56 -3.03 14.82
C MET A 42 11.84 -2.19 14.85
N GLU A 43 12.01 -1.34 13.86
CA GLU A 43 13.14 -0.44 13.71
C GLU A 43 12.78 0.94 14.27
N LEU A 44 13.71 1.57 15.02
CA LEU A 44 13.52 2.94 15.50
C LEU A 44 13.67 3.92 14.35
N VAL A 45 12.66 4.76 14.12
CA VAL A 45 12.77 5.86 13.15
C VAL A 45 13.42 7.05 13.85
N GLU A 46 14.73 7.21 13.66
CA GLU A 46 15.52 8.30 14.23
C GLU A 46 15.44 9.61 13.43
N LYS A 47 15.11 9.51 12.14
CA LYS A 47 15.12 10.65 11.21
C LYS A 47 13.86 11.49 11.34
N ASP A 48 14.06 12.80 11.50
CA ASP A 48 12.97 13.78 11.55
C ASP A 48 12.46 14.11 10.14
N TYR A 49 11.46 13.37 9.68
CA TYR A 49 10.80 13.64 8.41
C TYR A 49 9.84 14.83 8.50
N VAL A 50 9.91 15.70 7.49
CA VAL A 50 9.01 16.84 7.31
C VAL A 50 8.20 16.64 6.04
N PHE A 51 6.90 16.91 6.15
CA PHE A 51 5.92 16.84 5.09
C PHE A 51 5.19 18.17 4.96
N ASP A 52 4.64 18.44 3.78
CA ASP A 52 3.64 19.49 3.59
C ASP A 52 2.25 18.86 3.54
N GLY A 53 1.33 19.39 4.34
CA GLY A 53 -0.04 18.92 4.46
C GLY A 53 -1.07 20.05 4.43
N PRO A 54 -2.36 19.72 4.65
CA PRO A 54 -3.46 20.69 4.55
C PRO A 54 -3.36 21.85 5.55
N ASN A 55 -2.64 21.66 6.66
CA ASN A 55 -2.46 22.66 7.70
C ASN A 55 -1.03 23.24 7.72
N GLY A 56 -0.28 23.09 6.62
CA GLY A 56 1.12 23.47 6.52
C GLY A 56 2.07 22.30 6.81
N ARG A 57 3.26 22.61 7.35
CA ARG A 57 4.27 21.59 7.65
C ARG A 57 3.81 20.62 8.74
N ALA A 58 4.14 19.35 8.57
CA ALA A 58 3.84 18.27 9.50
C ALA A 58 5.07 17.36 9.67
N SER A 59 5.26 16.85 10.89
CA SER A 59 6.23 15.78 11.18
C SER A 59 5.60 14.40 10.95
N LEU A 60 6.41 13.34 10.91
CA LEU A 60 5.88 11.97 10.88
C LEU A 60 4.98 11.68 12.10
N ALA A 61 5.26 12.28 13.25
CA ALA A 61 4.44 12.14 14.46
C ALA A 61 3.04 12.75 14.29
N ASP A 62 2.93 13.85 13.54
CA ASP A 62 1.65 14.54 13.29
C ASP A 62 0.73 13.71 12.39
N LEU A 63 1.29 12.92 11.47
CA LEU A 63 0.53 12.02 10.59
C LEU A 63 -0.23 10.93 11.37
N PHE A 64 0.15 10.64 12.61
CA PHE A 64 -0.60 9.73 13.47
C PHE A 64 -1.96 10.32 13.90
N GLU A 65 -2.14 11.64 13.82
CA GLU A 65 -3.35 12.34 14.29
C GLU A 65 -3.74 11.96 15.74
N GLY A 66 -2.74 11.84 16.61
CA GLY A 66 -2.91 11.48 18.02
C GLY A 66 -3.17 9.98 18.28
N ARG A 67 -3.21 9.13 17.25
CA ARG A 67 -3.38 7.68 17.38
C ARG A 67 -2.05 6.95 17.57
N ARG A 68 -2.12 5.65 17.89
CA ARG A 68 -0.94 4.83 18.16
C ARG A 68 -0.35 4.19 16.92
N GLN A 69 -1.15 3.93 15.89
CA GLN A 69 -0.72 3.23 14.69
C GLN A 69 -0.92 4.12 13.46
N LEU A 70 0.03 4.06 12.54
CA LEU A 70 -0.02 4.80 11.28
C LEU A 70 0.30 3.87 10.12
N LEU A 71 -0.60 3.81 9.16
CA LEU A 71 -0.38 3.20 7.86
C LEU A 71 -0.16 4.33 6.85
N ILE A 72 1.00 4.34 6.20
CA ILE A 72 1.28 5.24 5.07
C ILE A 72 1.20 4.42 3.79
N TYR A 73 0.23 4.76 2.94
CA TYR A 73 0.22 4.32 1.55
C TYR A 73 1.07 5.28 0.72
N HIS A 74 2.15 4.76 0.16
CA HIS A 74 3.03 5.50 -0.76
C HIS A 74 2.35 5.56 -2.13
N PHE A 75 1.67 6.66 -2.38
CA PHE A 75 0.95 6.89 -3.62
C PHE A 75 1.93 7.42 -4.67
N MET A 76 2.05 6.73 -5.80
CA MET A 76 2.93 7.13 -6.90
C MET A 76 2.41 8.43 -7.55
N PHE A 77 3.19 9.49 -7.39
CA PHE A 77 2.94 10.77 -8.03
C PHE A 77 4.29 11.47 -8.23
N ASP A 78 4.91 11.30 -9.39
CA ASP A 78 6.14 12.03 -9.73
C ASP A 78 5.85 13.55 -9.82
N PRO A 79 6.79 14.44 -9.41
CA PRO A 79 6.59 15.89 -9.52
C PRO A 79 6.22 16.38 -10.92
N LYS A 80 6.65 15.66 -11.96
CA LYS A 80 6.39 15.97 -13.38
C LYS A 80 5.04 15.47 -13.87
N TRP A 81 4.34 14.65 -13.10
CA TRP A 81 3.02 14.14 -13.48
C TRP A 81 1.93 15.17 -13.19
N GLU A 82 0.84 15.04 -13.94
CA GLU A 82 -0.40 15.82 -13.76
C GLU A 82 -1.56 14.95 -13.23
N ASN A 83 -1.45 13.63 -13.34
CA ASN A 83 -2.41 12.68 -12.79
C ASN A 83 -1.66 11.61 -12.00
N GLY A 84 -2.31 11.11 -10.94
CA GLY A 84 -1.79 9.99 -10.17
C GLY A 84 -1.73 8.69 -10.97
N CYS A 85 -0.88 7.75 -10.52
CA CYS A 85 -0.81 6.41 -11.08
C CYS A 85 -2.18 5.71 -11.03
N HIS A 86 -2.59 5.08 -12.14
CA HIS A 86 -3.88 4.40 -12.26
C HIS A 86 -4.16 3.40 -11.12
N GLY A 87 -3.17 2.57 -10.77
CA GLY A 87 -3.32 1.58 -9.69
C GLY A 87 -3.50 2.24 -8.31
N CYS A 88 -2.72 3.28 -8.02
CA CYS A 88 -2.87 4.04 -6.77
C CYS A 88 -4.21 4.78 -6.69
N THR A 89 -4.66 5.33 -7.81
CA THR A 89 -5.99 5.94 -7.93
C THR A 89 -7.11 4.92 -7.72
N SER A 90 -6.97 3.70 -8.24
CA SER A 90 -7.92 2.60 -8.00
C SER A 90 -7.99 2.20 -6.52
N PHE A 91 -6.83 2.12 -5.85
CA PHE A 91 -6.75 1.93 -4.39
C PHE A 91 -7.53 3.02 -3.64
N ALA A 92 -7.20 4.30 -3.89
CA ALA A 92 -7.81 5.43 -3.19
C ALA A 92 -9.32 5.55 -3.46
N ASN A 93 -9.76 5.26 -4.68
CA ASN A 93 -11.18 5.19 -5.04
C ASN A 93 -11.94 4.07 -4.30
N SER A 94 -11.24 3.01 -3.89
CA SER A 94 -11.83 1.84 -3.23
C SER A 94 -11.81 1.93 -1.70
N LEU A 95 -11.32 3.04 -1.14
CA LEU A 95 -11.21 3.19 0.31
C LEU A 95 -12.60 3.25 0.97
N PRO A 96 -12.84 2.46 2.03
CA PRO A 96 -14.06 2.55 2.81
C PRO A 96 -14.00 3.73 3.77
N ASP A 97 -15.07 3.89 4.56
CA ASP A 97 -15.05 4.70 5.77
C ASP A 97 -13.94 4.20 6.74
N LEU A 98 -13.07 5.11 7.20
CA LEU A 98 -11.90 4.81 8.03
C LEU A 98 -12.20 4.83 9.55
N SER A 99 -13.43 5.12 9.96
CA SER A 99 -13.82 5.22 11.38
C SER A 99 -13.55 3.94 12.18
N GLU A 100 -13.66 2.77 11.56
CA GLU A 100 -13.33 1.49 12.20
C GLU A 100 -11.82 1.35 12.48
N LEU A 101 -10.96 1.93 11.64
CA LEU A 101 -9.52 2.02 11.93
C LEU A 101 -9.27 3.00 13.08
N HIS A 102 -9.93 4.16 13.06
CA HIS A 102 -9.77 5.18 14.09
C HIS A 102 -10.17 4.68 15.48
N LYS A 103 -11.26 3.89 15.59
CA LYS A 103 -11.68 3.23 16.83
C LYS A 103 -10.64 2.25 17.40
N ARG A 104 -9.70 1.81 16.56
CA ARG A 104 -8.59 0.89 16.89
C ARG A 104 -7.25 1.62 16.84
N GLU A 105 -7.27 2.92 17.14
CA GLU A 105 -6.08 3.77 17.25
C GLU A 105 -5.18 3.68 16.01
N THR A 106 -5.77 3.59 14.82
CA THR A 106 -5.03 3.46 13.57
C THR A 106 -5.42 4.55 12.59
N THR A 107 -4.43 5.31 12.11
CA THR A 107 -4.58 6.30 11.03
C THR A 107 -4.11 5.69 9.71
N LEU A 108 -4.83 5.97 8.61
CA LEU A 108 -4.36 5.71 7.25
C LEU A 108 -4.15 7.06 6.56
N ALA A 109 -2.95 7.29 6.04
CA ALA A 109 -2.59 8.46 5.26
C ALA A 109 -1.95 8.05 3.93
N MET A 110 -2.06 8.92 2.93
CA MET A 110 -1.29 8.82 1.70
C MET A 110 -0.09 9.76 1.75
N VAL A 111 1.03 9.36 1.16
CA VAL A 111 2.21 10.21 0.95
C VAL A 111 2.68 10.10 -0.50
N SER A 112 3.08 11.23 -1.10
CA SER A 112 3.65 11.26 -2.45
C SER A 112 4.78 12.28 -2.57
N ARG A 113 5.71 12.02 -3.48
CA ARG A 113 6.82 12.92 -3.82
C ARG A 113 6.42 13.93 -4.88
N ALA A 114 5.44 14.80 -4.61
CA ALA A 114 5.12 15.94 -5.47
C ALA A 114 4.61 17.13 -4.65
N PRO A 115 4.76 18.39 -5.12
CA PRO A 115 4.35 19.56 -4.36
C PRO A 115 2.91 19.47 -3.86
N PHE A 116 2.67 19.83 -2.59
CA PHE A 116 1.38 19.66 -1.93
C PHE A 116 0.19 20.24 -2.72
N GLY A 117 0.37 21.40 -3.37
CA GLY A 117 -0.69 22.02 -4.18
C GLY A 117 -1.20 21.12 -5.32
N LYS A 118 -0.31 20.35 -5.96
CA LYS A 118 -0.69 19.37 -6.99
C LYS A 118 -1.49 18.21 -6.39
N LEU A 119 -0.99 17.66 -5.28
CA LEU A 119 -1.64 16.55 -4.57
C LEU A 119 -3.03 16.95 -4.06
N ALA A 120 -3.14 18.12 -3.43
CA ALA A 120 -4.38 18.67 -2.91
C ALA A 120 -5.41 18.89 -4.03
N GLY A 121 -4.98 19.46 -5.17
CA GLY A 121 -5.84 19.63 -6.35
C GLY A 121 -6.35 18.31 -6.91
N TYR A 122 -5.48 17.30 -7.02
CA TYR A 122 -5.89 15.97 -7.47
C TYR A 122 -6.83 15.29 -6.47
N ARG A 123 -6.53 15.34 -5.17
CA ARG A 123 -7.39 14.83 -4.08
C ARG A 123 -8.80 15.43 -4.15
N GLN A 124 -8.88 16.74 -4.33
CA GLN A 124 -10.16 17.46 -4.43
C GLN A 124 -10.92 17.04 -5.69
N LYS A 125 -10.26 16.96 -6.84
CA LYS A 125 -10.86 16.48 -8.09
C LYS A 125 -11.46 15.08 -7.95
N MET A 126 -10.80 14.21 -7.19
CA MET A 126 -11.24 12.84 -6.96
C MET A 126 -12.27 12.70 -5.82
N GLY A 127 -12.53 13.76 -5.05
CA GLY A 127 -13.48 13.75 -3.95
C GLY A 127 -13.04 12.91 -2.74
N TRP A 128 -11.74 12.63 -2.61
CA TRP A 128 -11.23 11.80 -1.52
C TRP A 128 -11.10 12.56 -0.20
N THR A 129 -11.41 11.87 0.90
CA THR A 129 -11.33 12.43 2.26
C THR A 129 -10.09 11.99 3.02
N VAL A 130 -9.44 10.88 2.62
CA VAL A 130 -8.21 10.39 3.26
C VAL A 130 -7.13 11.48 3.31
N PRO A 131 -6.41 11.65 4.44
CA PRO A 131 -5.28 12.56 4.51
C PRO A 131 -4.21 12.24 3.46
N TRP A 132 -3.67 13.28 2.82
CA TRP A 132 -2.59 13.13 1.85
C TRP A 132 -1.56 14.22 2.08
N TYR A 133 -0.31 13.79 2.24
CA TYR A 133 0.83 14.64 2.52
C TYR A 133 1.87 14.57 1.40
N SER A 134 2.57 15.67 1.21
CA SER A 134 3.69 15.79 0.29
C SER A 134 4.99 15.54 1.04
N SER A 135 5.79 14.59 0.55
CA SER A 135 7.19 14.40 0.92
C SER A 135 8.14 15.13 -0.05
N PHE A 136 7.64 16.05 -0.87
CA PHE A 136 8.46 16.77 -1.84
C PHE A 136 9.58 17.56 -1.14
N GLY A 137 10.83 17.31 -1.53
CA GLY A 137 12.02 17.88 -0.86
C GLY A 137 12.44 17.16 0.42
N SER A 138 11.79 16.04 0.77
CA SER A 138 12.19 15.12 1.83
C SER A 138 12.76 13.83 1.25
N ASP A 139 13.66 13.19 2.00
CA ASP A 139 14.24 11.90 1.65
C ASP A 139 13.28 10.72 1.91
N PHE A 140 12.13 10.96 2.55
CA PHE A 140 11.23 9.91 3.04
C PHE A 140 10.93 8.82 1.99
N ASN A 141 10.58 9.20 0.75
CA ASN A 141 10.27 8.21 -0.28
C ASN A 141 11.48 7.38 -0.72
N TYR A 142 12.69 7.94 -0.65
CA TYR A 142 13.92 7.24 -0.98
C TYR A 142 14.29 6.25 0.13
N ASP A 143 14.17 6.67 1.40
CA ASP A 143 14.47 5.84 2.57
C ASP A 143 13.51 4.63 2.68
N PHE A 144 12.28 4.74 2.17
CA PHE A 144 11.32 3.62 2.09
C PHE A 144 11.31 2.90 0.73
N HIS A 145 12.26 3.22 -0.15
CA HIS A 145 12.48 2.59 -1.46
C HIS A 145 11.25 2.60 -2.39
N VAL A 146 10.46 3.67 -2.29
CA VAL A 146 9.29 3.94 -3.16
C VAL A 146 9.57 5.04 -4.18
N THR A 147 10.70 5.74 -4.05
CA THR A 147 11.32 6.51 -5.14
C THR A 147 12.74 5.98 -5.35
N LEU A 148 13.08 5.69 -6.60
CA LEU A 148 14.36 5.12 -7.00
C LEU A 148 15.22 6.18 -7.69
N ASP A 149 16.35 6.54 -7.07
CA ASP A 149 17.38 7.39 -7.68
C ASP A 149 18.75 7.05 -7.09
N GLU A 150 19.61 6.41 -7.89
CA GLU A 150 20.97 6.00 -7.50
C GLU A 150 21.85 7.16 -7.06
N LYS A 151 21.51 8.40 -7.44
CA LYS A 151 22.26 9.59 -7.03
C LYS A 151 21.94 10.02 -5.60
N ILE A 152 20.82 9.54 -5.04
CA ILE A 152 20.31 9.91 -3.72
C ILE A 152 20.48 8.73 -2.75
N ALA A 153 20.04 7.53 -3.14
CA ALA A 153 20.14 6.32 -2.32
C ALA A 153 20.43 5.09 -3.20
N PRO A 154 21.11 4.05 -2.66
CA PRO A 154 21.23 2.77 -3.35
C PRO A 154 19.87 2.21 -3.78
N ILE A 155 19.78 1.66 -4.99
CA ILE A 155 18.52 1.03 -5.44
C ILE A 155 18.28 -0.25 -4.65
N GLU A 156 17.15 -0.23 -3.98
CA GLU A 156 16.53 -1.39 -3.39
C GLU A 156 15.08 -1.49 -3.89
N ILE A 157 14.65 -2.69 -4.27
CA ILE A 157 13.29 -2.93 -4.76
C ILE A 157 12.75 -4.16 -4.06
N ASN A 158 11.84 -3.93 -3.11
CA ASN A 158 11.22 -4.99 -2.31
C ASN A 158 12.29 -5.90 -1.65
N TYR A 159 13.18 -5.27 -0.88
CA TYR A 159 14.29 -5.89 -0.14
C TYR A 159 15.34 -6.59 -1.01
N ARG A 160 15.47 -6.18 -2.28
CA ARG A 160 16.51 -6.64 -3.20
C ARG A 160 17.33 -5.47 -3.71
N GLY A 161 18.65 -5.56 -3.59
CA GLY A 161 19.53 -4.59 -4.25
C GLY A 161 19.43 -4.66 -5.77
N LYS A 162 19.85 -3.60 -6.47
CA LYS A 162 19.80 -3.48 -7.94
C LYS A 162 20.24 -4.75 -8.69
N ALA A 163 21.44 -5.23 -8.43
CA ALA A 163 22.02 -6.37 -9.16
C ALA A 163 21.23 -7.67 -8.91
N GLU A 164 20.77 -7.88 -7.68
CA GLU A 164 19.92 -9.04 -7.34
C GLU A 164 18.57 -8.95 -8.07
N PHE A 165 17.98 -7.75 -8.09
CA PHE A 165 16.73 -7.52 -8.81
C PHE A 165 16.91 -7.75 -10.32
N GLU A 166 17.95 -7.18 -10.93
CA GLU A 166 18.23 -7.32 -12.35
C GLU A 166 18.41 -8.77 -12.77
N ALA A 167 19.15 -9.55 -11.98
CA ALA A 167 19.33 -10.98 -12.20
C ALA A 167 18.00 -11.76 -12.12
N ALA A 168 17.10 -11.38 -11.23
CA ALA A 168 15.85 -12.12 -10.98
C ALA A 168 14.67 -11.67 -11.86
N LYS A 169 14.64 -10.41 -12.29
CA LYS A 169 13.46 -9.75 -12.87
C LYS A 169 13.74 -8.94 -14.14
N GLY A 170 15.00 -8.79 -14.55
CA GLY A 170 15.37 -7.89 -15.65
C GLY A 170 15.55 -6.45 -15.18
N ALA A 171 15.63 -5.51 -16.13
CA ALA A 171 15.99 -4.11 -15.84
C ALA A 171 15.26 -3.52 -14.61
N TRP A 172 16.01 -2.92 -13.70
CA TRP A 172 15.51 -2.40 -12.42
C TRP A 172 14.46 -1.29 -12.58
N ASP A 173 14.54 -0.53 -13.67
CA ASP A 173 13.70 0.61 -13.98
C ASP A 173 12.52 0.27 -14.90
N GLN A 174 12.29 -1.02 -15.18
CA GLN A 174 11.21 -1.46 -16.09
C GLN A 174 9.80 -1.03 -15.64
N TRP A 175 9.62 -0.66 -14.37
CA TRP A 175 8.36 -0.16 -13.81
C TRP A 175 8.39 1.34 -13.47
N GLY A 176 9.42 2.05 -13.95
CA GLY A 176 9.70 3.43 -13.60
C GLY A 176 10.39 3.58 -12.25
N THR A 177 10.56 4.82 -11.82
CA THR A 177 11.29 5.20 -10.61
C THR A 177 10.39 5.60 -9.45
N GLU A 178 9.08 5.71 -9.68
CA GLU A 178 8.08 5.86 -8.62
C GLU A 178 7.40 4.51 -8.44
N LEU A 179 7.42 3.96 -7.24
CA LEU A 179 6.84 2.67 -6.90
C LEU A 179 5.79 2.84 -5.80
N PRO A 180 4.73 2.02 -5.79
CA PRO A 180 3.76 2.06 -4.71
C PRO A 180 4.25 1.20 -3.54
N GLY A 181 3.82 1.53 -2.33
CA GLY A 181 4.17 0.80 -1.13
C GLY A 181 3.20 1.06 0.01
N LEU A 182 3.30 0.25 1.05
CA LEU A 182 2.67 0.50 2.34
C LEU A 182 3.76 0.39 3.40
N SER A 183 3.83 1.37 4.30
CA SER A 183 4.66 1.31 5.51
C SER A 183 3.78 1.44 6.75
N VAL A 184 4.09 0.66 7.79
CA VAL A 184 3.33 0.57 9.03
C VAL A 184 4.19 0.98 10.20
N PHE A 185 3.71 1.96 10.95
CA PHE A 185 4.41 2.55 12.08
C PHE A 185 3.59 2.42 13.37
N LEU A 186 4.31 2.31 14.47
CA LEU A 186 3.78 2.32 15.83
C LEU A 186 4.39 3.50 16.58
N ARG A 187 3.56 4.25 17.29
CA ARG A 187 3.99 5.25 18.26
C ARG A 187 3.97 4.63 19.66
N ASP A 188 5.13 4.59 20.29
CA ASP A 188 5.34 3.96 21.60
C ASP A 188 6.22 4.84 22.50
N GLU A 189 5.66 5.31 23.62
CA GLU A 189 6.36 6.16 24.60
C GLU A 189 7.07 7.39 23.96
N GLY A 190 6.46 7.98 22.94
CA GLY A 190 7.01 9.13 22.22
C GLY A 190 7.96 8.77 21.07
N ARG A 191 8.39 7.50 20.95
CA ARG A 191 9.18 6.98 19.83
C ARG A 191 8.28 6.59 18.68
N ILE A 192 8.82 6.65 17.47
CA ILE A 192 8.19 6.11 16.26
C ILE A 192 8.98 4.89 15.83
N LEU A 193 8.28 3.77 15.68
CA LEU A 193 8.84 2.49 15.29
C LEU A 193 8.27 2.09 13.93
N HIS A 194 9.13 1.75 12.97
CA HIS A 194 8.73 1.12 11.72
C HIS A 194 8.64 -0.39 11.93
N SER A 195 7.47 -0.96 11.67
CA SER A 195 7.19 -2.37 11.96
C SER A 195 7.16 -3.26 10.72
N TYR A 196 6.71 -2.71 9.59
CA TYR A 196 6.46 -3.50 8.39
C TYR A 196 6.37 -2.59 7.17
N SER A 197 6.93 -3.03 6.05
CA SER A 197 6.58 -2.51 4.73
C SER A 197 6.18 -3.64 3.78
N THR A 198 5.34 -3.30 2.80
CA THR A 198 5.04 -4.19 1.69
C THR A 198 4.91 -3.42 0.39
N TYR A 199 5.25 -4.09 -0.70
CA TYR A 199 5.35 -3.50 -2.04
C TYR A 199 4.72 -4.42 -3.08
N ALA A 200 4.59 -3.93 -4.31
CA ALA A 200 4.10 -4.69 -5.46
C ALA A 200 2.79 -5.45 -5.13
N ARG A 201 2.74 -6.77 -5.40
CA ARG A 201 1.55 -7.61 -5.16
C ARG A 201 1.08 -7.65 -3.70
N GLY A 202 1.94 -7.31 -2.75
CA GLY A 202 1.55 -7.22 -1.34
C GLY A 202 0.57 -6.09 -1.04
N LEU A 203 0.33 -5.18 -1.99
CA LEU A 203 -0.67 -4.12 -1.91
C LEU A 203 -2.05 -4.54 -2.39
N GLU A 204 -2.18 -5.63 -3.15
CA GLU A 204 -3.49 -6.11 -3.65
C GLU A 204 -4.53 -6.34 -2.53
N PRO A 205 -4.16 -6.84 -1.32
CA PRO A 205 -5.09 -6.93 -0.20
C PRO A 205 -5.76 -5.60 0.21
N LEU A 206 -5.15 -4.47 -0.15
CA LEU A 206 -5.65 -3.13 0.18
C LEU A 206 -6.65 -2.58 -0.84
N VAL A 207 -6.91 -3.30 -1.93
CA VAL A 207 -7.78 -2.83 -3.03
C VAL A 207 -9.05 -3.69 -3.08
N PRO A 208 -10.12 -3.34 -2.33
CA PRO A 208 -11.34 -4.14 -2.23
C PRO A 208 -11.96 -4.56 -3.56
N VAL A 209 -11.94 -3.70 -4.58
CA VAL A 209 -12.51 -4.01 -5.89
C VAL A 209 -11.85 -5.24 -6.53
N LEU A 210 -10.55 -5.46 -6.31
CA LEU A 210 -9.86 -6.64 -6.83
C LEU A 210 -10.38 -7.93 -6.20
N HIS A 211 -10.73 -7.90 -4.90
CA HIS A 211 -11.30 -9.07 -4.21
C HIS A 211 -12.70 -9.41 -4.73
N TYR A 212 -13.53 -8.40 -5.01
CA TYR A 212 -14.83 -8.65 -5.62
C TYR A 212 -14.70 -9.25 -7.02
N LEU A 213 -13.72 -8.79 -7.81
CA LEU A 213 -13.47 -9.32 -9.14
C LEU A 213 -12.90 -10.74 -9.10
N ASP A 214 -12.06 -11.08 -8.12
CA ASP A 214 -11.52 -12.44 -7.95
C ASP A 214 -12.60 -13.47 -7.59
N LEU A 215 -13.70 -13.03 -6.98
CA LEU A 215 -14.88 -13.87 -6.71
C LEU A 215 -15.79 -14.00 -7.94
N ALA A 216 -15.71 -13.07 -8.88
CA ALA A 216 -16.57 -13.05 -10.06
C ALA A 216 -16.17 -14.16 -11.04
N PRO A 217 -17.12 -14.82 -11.72
CA PRO A 217 -16.83 -15.89 -12.69
C PRO A 217 -15.92 -15.46 -13.86
N LEU A 218 -15.83 -14.15 -14.11
CA LEU A 218 -15.05 -13.57 -15.21
C LEU A 218 -13.71 -12.97 -14.73
N GLY A 219 -13.42 -13.05 -13.43
CA GLY A 219 -12.18 -12.56 -12.85
C GLY A 219 -11.94 -11.06 -13.05
N ARG A 220 -10.66 -10.68 -12.97
CA ARG A 220 -10.16 -9.34 -13.30
C ARG A 220 -10.05 -9.19 -14.82
N GLN A 221 -11.09 -8.65 -15.45
CA GLN A 221 -11.09 -8.39 -16.89
C GLN A 221 -10.20 -7.19 -17.21
N GLY A 222 -9.31 -7.33 -18.21
CA GLY A 222 -8.51 -6.21 -18.73
C GLY A 222 -7.44 -5.68 -17.76
N SER A 223 -6.95 -6.51 -16.83
CA SER A 223 -5.75 -6.21 -16.03
C SER A 223 -4.47 -6.27 -16.84
#